data_AF-A0A9E5FUV9-F1
#
_entry.id   AF-A0A9E5FUV9-F1
#
_cell.length_a   1.000
_cell.length_b   1.000
_cell.length_c   1.000
_cell.angle_alpha   90.00
_cell.angle_beta   90.00
_cell.angle_gamma   90.00
#
_symmetry.space_group_name_H-M   'P 1'
#
loop_
_entity.id
_entity.type
_entity.pdbx_description
1 polymer ?
#
loop_
_entity_poly.entity_id
_entity_poly.type
_entity_poly.pdbx_seq_one_letter_code
_entity_poly.pdbx_strand_id
1 'polypeptide(L)'
;MKPLALYCKSYSTDLRRVVRLAQSIQRFNAEHLPFYVSVPQAELPLFREHLGGLGIELLADEDILRASPRIEAAQVARMPGSVSQQVVKSEFWRLGLSEAYVCLDSDAVFIRPFGQADFMTPDGTPYTMLDEAHDLLEDALRRKRDRVVADFNKEADQVQQLFQRKGRRY
;
A
#
# COMPACT_ATOMS: atom_id res chain seq x y z
N MET A 1 -6.92 9.37 17.64
CA MET A 1 -6.34 8.60 16.52
C MET A 1 -5.58 9.59 15.65
N LYS A 2 -4.51 9.20 14.95
CA LYS A 2 -3.83 10.13 14.03
C LYS A 2 -4.69 10.26 12.75
N PRO A 3 -4.88 11.44 12.14
CA PRO A 3 -5.73 11.57 10.96
C PRO A 3 -5.21 10.73 9.79
N LEU A 4 -3.90 10.76 9.54
CA LEU A 4 -3.25 10.06 8.45
C LEU A 4 -1.99 9.33 8.93
N ALA A 5 -1.73 8.17 8.36
CA ALA A 5 -0.45 7.48 8.48
C ALA A 5 0.11 7.08 7.11
N LEU A 6 1.43 6.92 7.04
CA LEU A 6 2.12 6.27 5.93
C LEU A 6 2.34 4.81 6.30
N TYR A 7 2.17 3.90 5.34
CA TYR A 7 2.34 2.48 5.59
C TYR A 7 2.97 1.76 4.39
N CYS A 8 3.98 0.93 4.65
CA CYS A 8 4.63 0.09 3.65
C CYS A 8 4.76 -1.35 4.15
N LYS A 9 4.16 -2.29 3.41
CA LYS A 9 4.38 -3.73 3.58
C LYS A 9 5.63 -4.12 2.77
N SER A 10 6.68 -4.64 3.42
CA SER A 10 7.93 -5.06 2.78
C SER A 10 8.31 -6.53 3.07
N TYR A 11 9.37 -7.00 2.41
CA TYR A 11 10.08 -8.26 2.65
C TYR A 11 11.59 -8.03 2.54
N SER A 12 12.41 -8.93 3.07
CA SER A 12 13.88 -8.88 3.03
C SER A 12 14.46 -8.66 1.63
N THR A 13 13.83 -9.20 0.59
CA THR A 13 14.23 -8.99 -0.81
C THR A 13 14.18 -7.52 -1.25
N ASP A 14 13.33 -6.72 -0.61
CA ASP A 14 13.14 -5.30 -0.89
C ASP A 14 13.75 -4.38 0.18
N LEU A 15 14.58 -4.91 1.08
CA LEU A 15 15.17 -4.15 2.19
C LEU A 15 15.82 -2.84 1.73
N ARG A 16 16.64 -2.89 0.68
CA ARG A 16 17.31 -1.69 0.15
C ARG A 16 16.33 -0.68 -0.44
N ARG A 17 15.18 -1.12 -0.94
CA ARG A 17 14.14 -0.26 -1.49
C ARG A 17 13.42 0.47 -0.36
N VAL A 18 12.97 -0.25 0.66
CA VAL A 18 12.32 0.38 1.82
C VAL A 18 13.25 1.34 2.57
N VAL A 19 14.55 1.07 2.64
CA VAL A 19 15.53 2.00 3.22
C VAL A 19 15.56 3.32 2.44
N ARG A 20 15.52 3.27 1.11
CA ARG A 20 15.46 4.48 0.27
C ARG A 20 14.13 5.22 0.43
N LEU A 21 13.01 4.49 0.48
CA LEU A 21 11.69 5.08 0.78
C LEU A 21 11.73 5.81 2.13
N ALA A 22 12.17 5.13 3.17
CA ALA A 22 12.33 5.66 4.53
C ALA A 22 13.19 6.94 4.58
N GLN A 23 14.34 6.93 3.92
CA GLN A 23 15.22 8.11 3.83
C GLN A 23 14.52 9.28 3.12
N SER A 24 13.76 9.00 2.06
CA SER A 24 12.99 10.04 1.37
C SER A 24 11.86 10.60 2.24
N ILE A 25 11.16 9.75 3.00
CA ILE A 25 10.13 10.17 3.95
C ILE A 25 10.77 11.04 5.04
N GLN A 26 11.86 10.59 5.66
CA GLN A 26 12.57 11.38 6.67
C GLN A 26 12.99 12.77 6.15
N ARG A 27 13.39 12.85 4.88
CA ARG A 27 13.82 14.10 4.24
C ARG A 27 12.66 15.04 3.90
N PHE A 28 11.51 14.51 3.49
CA PHE A 28 10.45 15.28 2.85
C PHE A 28 9.13 15.36 3.64
N ASN A 29 8.95 14.57 4.68
CA ASN A 29 7.76 14.60 5.53
C ASN A 29 7.79 15.83 6.45
N ALA A 30 7.21 16.94 5.99
CA ALA A 30 7.27 18.22 6.70
C ALA A 30 6.48 18.22 8.03
N GLU A 31 5.45 17.39 8.11
CA GLU A 31 4.52 17.32 9.25
C GLU A 31 4.81 16.13 10.17
N HIS A 32 5.87 15.35 9.90
CA HIS A 32 6.22 14.16 10.68
C HIS A 32 5.05 13.16 10.80
N LEU A 33 4.32 12.97 9.69
CA LEU A 33 3.30 11.93 9.60
C LEU A 33 3.90 10.57 10.01
N PRO A 34 3.19 9.77 10.82
CA PRO A 34 3.72 8.50 11.30
C PRO A 34 3.96 7.55 10.13
N PHE A 35 5.08 6.83 10.16
CA PHE A 35 5.41 5.86 9.13
C PHE A 35 5.58 4.47 9.72
N TYR A 36 4.73 3.55 9.26
CA TYR A 36 4.71 2.15 9.65
C TYR A 36 5.30 1.29 8.53
N VAL A 37 6.16 0.34 8.91
CA VAL A 37 6.64 -0.71 8.00
C VAL A 37 6.29 -2.05 8.60
N SER A 38 5.55 -2.89 7.87
CA SER A 38 5.32 -4.28 8.26
C SER A 38 6.19 -5.24 7.47
N VAL A 39 6.63 -6.28 8.16
CA VAL A 39 7.41 -7.40 7.61
C VAL A 39 6.99 -8.70 8.31
N PRO A 40 7.30 -9.88 7.74
CA PRO A 40 7.13 -11.12 8.48
C PRO A 40 7.85 -11.06 9.83
N GLN A 41 7.26 -11.60 10.90
CA GLN A 41 7.80 -11.50 12.25
C GLN A 41 9.25 -11.97 12.35
N ALA A 42 9.61 -13.02 11.59
CA ALA A 42 10.96 -13.57 11.52
C ALA A 42 12.00 -12.58 10.95
N GLU A 43 11.56 -11.58 10.16
CA GLU A 43 12.44 -10.58 9.52
C GLU A 43 12.54 -9.28 10.34
N LEU A 44 11.76 -9.10 11.40
CA LEU A 44 11.81 -7.90 12.25
C LEU A 44 13.23 -7.55 12.74
N PRO A 45 14.09 -8.49 13.19
CA PRO A 45 15.45 -8.16 13.60
C PRO A 45 16.28 -7.50 12.49
N LEU A 46 16.20 -8.04 11.26
CA LEU A 46 16.89 -7.51 10.09
C LEU A 46 16.46 -6.08 9.77
N PHE A 47 15.15 -5.81 9.83
CA PHE A 47 14.61 -4.48 9.54
C PHE A 47 14.92 -3.48 10.65
N ARG A 48 14.89 -3.89 11.93
CA ARG A 48 15.30 -3.01 13.04
C ARG A 48 16.75 -2.54 12.90
N GLU A 49 17.65 -3.42 12.47
CA GLU A 49 19.05 -3.09 12.22
C GLU A 49 19.21 -2.00 11.14
N HIS A 50 18.46 -2.11 10.03
CA HIS A 50 18.66 -1.25 8.86
C HIS A 50 17.80 0.02 8.84
N LEU A 51 16.68 0.02 9.56
CA LEU A 51 15.74 1.13 9.65
C LEU A 51 15.82 1.91 10.97
N GLY A 52 16.71 1.47 11.88
CA GLY A 52 16.98 2.16 13.13
C GLY A 52 17.36 3.63 12.91
N GLY A 53 16.76 4.53 13.70
CA GLY A 53 17.04 5.96 13.64
C GLY A 53 16.29 6.75 12.55
N LEU A 54 15.51 6.08 11.68
CA LEU A 54 14.72 6.74 10.62
C LEU A 54 13.30 7.13 11.05
N GLY A 55 12.96 7.00 12.34
CA GLY A 55 11.63 7.38 12.87
C GLY A 55 10.49 6.47 12.39
N ILE A 56 10.78 5.18 12.16
CA ILE A 56 9.83 4.19 11.63
C ILE A 56 9.32 3.29 12.75
N GLU A 57 8.03 3.03 12.75
CA GLU A 57 7.40 2.04 13.61
C GLU A 57 7.30 0.69 12.86
N LEU A 58 8.00 -0.33 13.36
CA LEU A 58 8.02 -1.66 12.74
C LEU A 58 6.94 -2.57 13.32
N LEU A 59 6.23 -3.26 12.43
CA LEU A 59 5.13 -4.17 12.75
C LEU A 59 5.38 -5.56 12.18
N ALA A 60 4.84 -6.60 12.84
CA ALA A 60 4.76 -7.93 12.24
C ALA A 60 3.52 -8.01 11.33
N ASP A 61 3.66 -8.61 10.15
CA ASP A 61 2.53 -8.97 9.30
C ASP A 61 1.50 -9.81 10.08
N GLU A 62 1.98 -10.70 10.95
CA GLU A 62 1.19 -11.59 11.78
C GLU A 62 0.32 -10.84 12.80
N ASP A 63 0.76 -9.67 13.29
CA ASP A 63 -0.03 -8.86 14.21
C ASP A 63 -1.19 -8.17 13.47
N ILE A 64 -0.95 -7.73 12.22
CA ILE A 64 -1.99 -7.17 11.33
C ILE A 64 -3.04 -8.25 11.03
N LEU A 65 -2.60 -9.44 10.63
CA LEU A 65 -3.51 -10.55 10.30
C LEU A 65 -4.33 -10.99 11.51
N ARG A 66 -3.72 -11.06 12.71
CA ARG A 66 -4.42 -11.43 13.95
C ARG A 66 -5.50 -10.43 14.36
N ALA A 67 -5.36 -9.17 13.98
CA ALA A 67 -6.38 -8.15 14.23
C ALA A 67 -7.63 -8.33 13.35
N SER A 68 -7.58 -9.19 12.33
CA SER A 68 -8.73 -9.49 11.48
C SER A 68 -9.51 -10.71 11.98
N PRO A 69 -10.79 -10.57 12.36
CA PRO A 69 -11.59 -11.70 12.85
C PRO A 69 -12.05 -12.65 11.73
N ARG A 70 -11.72 -12.36 10.47
CA ARG A 70 -12.20 -13.10 9.30
C ARG A 70 -11.09 -13.75 8.47
N ILE A 71 -9.84 -13.57 8.87
CA ILE A 71 -8.69 -14.06 8.12
C ILE A 71 -7.91 -15.07 8.94
N GLU A 72 -7.70 -16.23 8.36
CA GLU A 72 -6.83 -17.28 8.89
C GLU A 72 -5.40 -17.04 8.40
N ALA A 73 -4.48 -16.69 9.29
CA ALA A 73 -3.09 -16.41 8.94
C ALA A 73 -2.41 -17.57 8.19
N ALA A 74 -2.74 -18.81 8.56
CA ALA A 74 -2.25 -20.02 7.87
C ALA A 74 -2.75 -20.14 6.42
N GLN A 75 -3.90 -19.56 6.08
CA GLN A 75 -4.35 -19.49 4.69
C GLN A 75 -3.54 -18.46 3.91
N VAL A 76 -3.32 -17.28 4.49
CA VAL A 76 -2.52 -16.20 3.87
C VAL A 76 -1.08 -16.66 3.60
N ALA A 77 -0.47 -17.38 4.55
CA ALA A 77 0.88 -17.91 4.41
C ALA A 77 1.06 -18.92 3.26
N ARG A 78 -0.04 -19.55 2.78
CA ARG A 78 -0.03 -20.49 1.65
C ARG A 78 -0.27 -19.81 0.30
N MET A 79 -0.63 -18.52 0.29
CA MET A 79 -0.85 -17.77 -0.95
C MET A 79 0.49 -17.41 -1.61
N PRO A 80 0.51 -17.18 -2.94
CA PRO A 80 1.64 -16.54 -3.59
C PRO A 80 1.99 -15.22 -2.91
N GLY A 81 3.28 -14.90 -2.80
CA GLY A 81 3.76 -13.70 -2.09
C GLY A 81 3.13 -12.39 -2.57
N SER A 82 2.91 -12.28 -3.89
CA SER A 82 2.24 -11.12 -4.49
C SER A 82 0.79 -10.97 -4.04
N VAL A 83 0.11 -12.06 -3.69
CA VAL A 83 -1.28 -12.07 -3.22
C VAL A 83 -1.33 -11.86 -1.71
N SER A 84 -0.49 -12.57 -0.94
CA SER A 84 -0.46 -12.42 0.53
C SER A 84 -0.09 -11.00 0.96
N GLN A 85 0.82 -10.34 0.21
CA GLN A 85 1.14 -8.94 0.45
C GLN A 85 -0.10 -8.03 0.35
N GLN A 86 -1.00 -8.26 -0.63
CA GLN A 86 -2.19 -7.44 -0.78
C GLN A 86 -3.17 -7.65 0.38
N VAL A 87 -3.28 -8.88 0.90
CA VAL A 87 -4.11 -9.17 2.08
C VAL A 87 -3.57 -8.44 3.31
N VAL A 88 -2.26 -8.49 3.56
CA VAL A 88 -1.66 -7.76 4.70
C VAL A 88 -1.84 -6.25 4.52
N LYS A 89 -1.69 -5.74 3.30
CA LYS A 89 -1.93 -4.33 3.00
C LYS A 89 -3.36 -3.90 3.32
N SER A 90 -4.35 -4.68 2.86
CA SER A 90 -5.76 -4.35 3.04
C SER A 90 -6.26 -4.46 4.47
N GLU A 91 -5.54 -5.15 5.36
CA GLU A 91 -5.96 -5.32 6.77
C GLU A 91 -5.26 -4.38 7.76
N PHE A 92 -4.29 -3.57 7.33
CA PHE A 92 -3.55 -2.66 8.24
C PHE A 92 -4.47 -1.76 9.08
N TRP A 93 -5.58 -1.29 8.51
CA TRP A 93 -6.57 -0.45 9.21
C TRP A 93 -7.16 -1.08 10.48
N ARG A 94 -7.14 -2.42 10.60
CA ARG A 94 -7.62 -3.16 11.78
C ARG A 94 -6.89 -2.79 13.06
N LEU A 95 -5.65 -2.29 12.95
CA LEU A 95 -4.85 -1.90 14.11
C LEU A 95 -5.34 -0.59 14.76
N GLY A 96 -6.20 0.20 14.09
CA GLY A 96 -6.74 1.44 14.65
C GLY A 96 -5.69 2.53 14.92
N LEU A 97 -4.58 2.52 14.16
CA LEU A 97 -3.46 3.45 14.33
C LEU A 97 -3.75 4.85 13.74
N SER A 98 -4.58 4.90 12.69
CA SER A 98 -5.00 6.14 12.04
C SER A 98 -6.40 6.03 11.43
N GLU A 99 -7.01 7.18 11.14
CA GLU A 99 -8.33 7.24 10.45
C GLU A 99 -8.20 6.88 8.97
N ALA A 100 -7.13 7.34 8.32
CA ALA A 100 -6.75 6.96 6.97
C ALA A 100 -5.26 6.59 6.90
N TYR A 101 -4.85 5.87 5.84
CA TYR A 101 -3.45 5.59 5.59
C TYR A 101 -3.12 5.61 4.10
N VAL A 102 -1.92 6.09 3.77
CA VAL A 102 -1.33 6.00 2.43
C VAL A 102 -0.56 4.69 2.36
N CYS A 103 -1.06 3.74 1.57
CA CYS A 103 -0.37 2.49 1.31
C CYS A 103 0.71 2.70 0.24
N LEU A 104 1.97 2.52 0.60
CA LEU A 104 3.13 2.74 -0.24
C LEU A 104 3.79 1.40 -0.61
N ASP A 105 4.27 1.32 -1.85
CA ASP A 105 5.20 0.28 -2.28
C ASP A 105 6.63 0.63 -1.87
N SER A 106 7.45 -0.40 -1.63
CA SER A 106 8.82 -0.23 -1.14
C SER A 106 9.73 0.46 -2.17
N ASP A 107 9.38 0.45 -3.45
CA ASP A 107 10.09 1.11 -4.54
C ASP A 107 9.62 2.56 -4.82
N ALA A 108 8.69 3.09 -4.03
CA ALA A 108 8.33 4.50 -4.07
C ALA A 108 9.41 5.40 -3.47
N VAL A 109 9.41 6.68 -3.88
CA VAL A 109 10.31 7.71 -3.35
C VAL A 109 9.62 9.07 -3.36
N PHE A 110 9.73 9.82 -2.26
CA PHE A 110 9.31 11.22 -2.23
C PHE A 110 10.44 12.10 -2.78
N ILE A 111 10.09 13.09 -3.60
CA ILE A 111 11.06 13.97 -4.28
C ILE A 111 10.90 15.46 -3.95
N ARG A 112 9.91 15.80 -3.12
CA ARG A 112 9.62 17.16 -2.64
C ARG A 112 8.96 17.09 -1.26
N PRO A 113 8.98 18.17 -0.46
CA PRO A 113 8.24 18.23 0.79
C PRO A 113 6.76 17.91 0.61
N PHE A 114 6.17 17.21 1.59
CA PHE A 114 4.76 16.83 1.62
C PHE A 114 4.18 16.91 3.03
N GLY A 115 2.86 17.01 3.12
CA GLY A 115 2.07 16.96 4.35
C GLY A 115 0.70 16.31 4.14
N GLN A 116 -0.18 16.39 5.14
CA GLN A 116 -1.51 15.79 5.11
C GLN A 116 -2.36 16.31 3.95
N ALA A 117 -2.25 17.60 3.62
CA ALA A 117 -3.00 18.24 2.54
C ALA A 117 -2.67 17.69 1.14
N ASP A 118 -1.53 17.02 0.96
CA ASP A 118 -1.21 16.33 -0.30
C ASP A 118 -2.02 15.03 -0.48
N PHE A 119 -2.63 14.49 0.58
CA PHE A 119 -3.31 13.17 0.56
C PHE A 119 -4.78 13.23 0.96
N MET A 120 -5.23 14.30 1.61
CA MET A 120 -6.59 14.43 2.11
C MET A 120 -7.12 15.86 1.91
N THR A 121 -8.43 15.96 1.75
CA THR A 121 -9.15 17.23 1.81
C THR A 121 -9.21 17.76 3.26
N PRO A 122 -9.50 19.06 3.47
CA PRO A 122 -9.61 19.65 4.82
C PRO A 122 -10.71 19.03 5.70
N ASP A 123 -11.76 18.45 5.11
CA ASP A 123 -12.84 17.74 5.82
C ASP A 123 -12.51 16.27 6.11
N GLY A 124 -11.29 15.82 5.79
CA GLY A 124 -10.79 14.49 6.14
C GLY A 124 -11.02 13.41 5.09
N THR A 125 -11.47 13.76 3.88
CA THR A 125 -11.69 12.80 2.79
C THR A 125 -10.35 12.47 2.08
N PRO A 126 -9.91 11.20 2.02
CA PRO A 126 -8.69 10.84 1.31
C PRO A 126 -8.82 11.04 -0.20
N TYR A 127 -7.76 11.54 -0.83
CA TYR A 127 -7.61 11.49 -2.28
C TYR A 127 -7.27 10.06 -2.71
N THR A 128 -7.77 9.67 -3.87
CA THR A 128 -7.43 8.40 -4.51
C THR A 128 -7.14 8.65 -5.99
N MET A 129 -6.28 7.81 -6.57
CA MET A 129 -5.96 7.87 -7.99
C MET A 129 -7.00 7.09 -8.78
N LEU A 130 -7.54 7.71 -9.83
CA LEU A 130 -8.37 7.06 -10.84
C LEU A 130 -7.62 7.16 -12.17
N ASP A 131 -7.32 6.02 -12.77
CA ASP A 131 -6.62 5.94 -14.04
C ASP A 131 -7.42 5.08 -15.03
N GLU A 132 -7.62 5.56 -16.26
CA GLU A 132 -8.32 4.82 -17.32
C GLU A 132 -7.41 3.78 -18.00
N ALA A 133 -6.17 3.66 -17.51
CA ALA A 133 -5.17 2.69 -17.94
C ALA A 133 -4.85 2.77 -19.43
N HIS A 134 -4.96 3.97 -20.04
CA HIS A 134 -4.76 4.16 -21.47
C HIS A 134 -3.42 3.61 -21.96
N ASP A 135 -2.32 3.92 -21.26
CA ASP A 135 -0.97 3.46 -21.63
C ASP A 135 -0.85 1.93 -21.59
N LEU A 136 -1.42 1.29 -20.56
CA LEU A 136 -1.43 -0.16 -20.41
C LEU A 136 -2.23 -0.82 -21.54
N LEU A 137 -3.42 -0.30 -21.83
CA LEU A 137 -4.32 -0.84 -22.85
C LEU A 137 -3.76 -0.64 -24.25
N GLU A 138 -3.16 0.52 -24.53
CA GLU A 138 -2.50 0.78 -25.81
C GLU A 138 -1.33 -0.19 -26.06
N ASP A 139 -0.44 -0.39 -25.08
CA ASP A 139 0.67 -1.35 -25.24
C ASP A 139 0.15 -2.79 -25.39
N ALA A 140 -0.88 -3.17 -24.64
CA ALA A 140 -1.51 -4.47 -24.76
C ALA A 140 -2.08 -4.71 -26.17
N LEU A 141 -2.80 -3.74 -26.72
CA LEU A 141 -3.34 -3.81 -28.09
C LEU A 141 -2.22 -3.91 -29.13
N ARG A 142 -1.18 -3.05 -29.03
CA ARG A 142 -0.02 -3.08 -29.94
C ARG A 142 0.70 -4.43 -29.92
N ARG A 143 0.79 -5.06 -28.74
CA ARG A 143 1.43 -6.37 -28.54
C ARG A 143 0.49 -7.55 -28.72
N LYS A 144 -0.76 -7.33 -29.14
CA LYS A 144 -1.79 -8.38 -29.31
C LYS A 144 -1.99 -9.23 -28.06
N ARG A 145 -1.97 -8.57 -26.89
CA ARG A 145 -2.23 -9.18 -25.57
C ARG A 145 -3.69 -9.01 -25.19
N ASP A 146 -4.59 -9.62 -25.97
CA ASP A 146 -6.04 -9.44 -25.84
C ASP A 146 -6.56 -9.77 -24.44
N ARG A 147 -5.91 -10.73 -23.76
CA ARG A 147 -6.22 -11.09 -22.38
C ARG A 147 -6.14 -9.89 -21.43
N VAL A 148 -5.15 -9.02 -21.55
CA VAL A 148 -4.98 -7.86 -20.65
C VAL A 148 -6.16 -6.91 -20.80
N VAL A 149 -6.58 -6.64 -22.03
CA VAL A 149 -7.72 -5.77 -22.33
C VAL A 149 -9.03 -6.38 -21.81
N ALA A 150 -9.22 -7.69 -22.00
CA ALA A 150 -10.41 -8.39 -21.53
C ALA A 150 -10.48 -8.42 -19.99
N ASP A 151 -9.38 -8.77 -19.32
CA ASP A 151 -9.30 -8.86 -17.86
C ASP A 151 -9.51 -7.47 -17.23
N PHE A 152 -8.91 -6.41 -17.77
CA PHE A 152 -9.13 -5.03 -17.32
C PHE A 152 -10.62 -4.62 -17.41
N ASN A 153 -11.26 -4.80 -18.57
CA ASN A 153 -12.66 -4.41 -18.73
C ASN A 153 -13.58 -5.19 -17.78
N LYS A 154 -13.31 -6.49 -17.60
CA LYS A 154 -14.07 -7.34 -16.69
C LYS A 154 -13.94 -6.87 -15.24
N GLU A 155 -12.73 -6.59 -14.77
CA GLU A 155 -12.50 -6.11 -13.41
C GLU A 155 -13.13 -4.73 -13.19
N ALA A 156 -12.96 -3.80 -14.14
CA ALA A 156 -13.58 -2.48 -14.09
C ALA A 156 -15.12 -2.55 -14.04
N ASP A 157 -15.73 -3.43 -14.85
CA ASP A 157 -17.19 -3.65 -14.84
C ASP A 157 -17.66 -4.24 -13.49
N GLN A 158 -16.90 -5.18 -12.91
CA GLN A 158 -17.21 -5.75 -11.60
C GLN A 158 -17.15 -4.70 -10.49
N VAL A 159 -16.13 -3.85 -10.48
CA VAL A 159 -15.99 -2.75 -9.51
C VAL A 159 -17.13 -1.74 -9.69
N GLN A 160 -17.45 -1.35 -10.92
CA GLN A 160 -18.58 -0.47 -11.20
C GLN A 160 -19.91 -1.04 -10.68
N GLN A 161 -20.16 -2.33 -10.92
CA GLN A 161 -21.36 -3.00 -10.43
C GLN A 161 -21.41 -3.04 -8.90
N LEU A 162 -20.30 -3.39 -8.24
CA LEU A 162 -20.21 -3.49 -6.78
C LEU A 162 -20.54 -2.17 -6.09
N PHE A 163 -20.05 -1.06 -6.64
CA PHE A 163 -20.26 0.29 -6.10
C PHE A 163 -21.43 1.04 -6.75
N GLN A 164 -22.18 0.39 -7.65
CA GLN A 164 -23.26 1.00 -8.43
C GLN A 164 -22.82 2.29 -9.17
N ARG A 165 -21.55 2.35 -9.57
CA ARG A 165 -20.95 3.50 -10.25
C ARG A 165 -21.24 3.44 -11.74
N LYS A 166 -21.52 4.59 -12.34
CA LYS A 166 -21.64 4.77 -13.80
C LYS A 166 -20.48 5.62 -14.34
N GLY A 167 -20.26 5.58 -15.65
CA GLY A 167 -19.29 6.40 -16.35
C GLY A 167 -18.05 5.62 -16.81
N ARG A 168 -16.91 6.30 -16.89
CA ARG A 168 -15.65 5.74 -17.43
C ARG A 168 -15.12 4.57 -16.59
N ARG A 169 -14.42 3.64 -17.22
CA ARG A 169 -13.72 2.54 -16.54
C ARG A 169 -12.38 3.04 -16.01
N TYR A 170 -12.11 2.72 -14.75
CA TYR A 170 -10.85 2.97 -14.06
C TYR A 170 -10.42 1.65 -13.42
#